data_AF-A0A7X7Z9Y5-F1
#
_entry.id   AF-A0A7X7Z9Y5-F1
#
_cell.length_a   1.000
_cell.length_b   1.000
_cell.length_c   1.000
_cell.angle_alpha   90.00
_cell.angle_beta   90.00
_cell.angle_gamma   90.00
#
_symmetry.space_group_name_H-M   'P 1'
#
loop_
_entity.id
_entity.type
_entity.pdbx_description
1 polymer ?
#
loop_
_entity_poly.entity_id
_entity_poly.type
_entity_poly.pdbx_seq_one_letter_code
_entity_poly.pdbx_strand_id
1 'polypeptide(L)'
;QNELFVFPNKKTGFDPSEIDLLDPANKALISPNLFRVQKIATKDYFFRHHLETSVDNLSGTKNFFWKREGLKGIDGIVKVRTNHLGDIVGVGEY
;
A
#
# COMPACT_ATOMS: atom_id res chain seq x y z
N GLN A 1 15.77 0.94 -4.06
CA GLN A 1 14.82 0.11 -3.29
C GLN A 1 13.70 1.02 -2.85
N ASN A 2 12.46 0.74 -3.25
CA ASN A 2 11.23 1.43 -2.83
C ASN A 2 10.08 0.46 -3.07
N GLU A 3 10.05 -0.62 -2.27
CA GLU A 3 8.98 -1.62 -2.36
C GLU A 3 7.80 -1.13 -1.54
N LEU A 4 6.66 -1.02 -2.21
CA LEU A 4 5.39 -0.60 -1.64
C LEU A 4 4.33 -1.65 -1.99
N PHE A 5 3.20 -1.55 -1.32
CA PHE A 5 2.06 -2.45 -1.47
C PHE A 5 0.81 -1.62 -1.71
N VAL A 6 0.11 -1.93 -2.78
CA VAL A 6 -1.18 -1.34 -3.11
C VAL A 6 -2.27 -2.20 -2.49
N PHE A 7 -3.09 -1.61 -1.63
CA PHE A 7 -4.20 -2.29 -0.97
C PHE A 7 -5.51 -2.13 -1.75
N PRO A 8 -6.34 -3.18 -1.87
CA PRO A 8 -7.71 -3.00 -2.29
C PRO A 8 -8.48 -2.18 -1.25
N ASN A 9 -9.40 -1.34 -1.73
CA ASN A 9 -10.24 -0.52 -0.87
C ASN A 9 -11.71 -0.62 -1.29
N LYS A 10 -12.40 -1.55 -0.63
CA LYS A 10 -13.83 -1.81 -0.82
C LYS A 10 -14.72 -0.61 -0.53
N LYS A 11 -14.29 0.34 0.32
CA LYS A 11 -15.10 1.53 0.63
C LYS A 11 -15.15 2.53 -0.52
N THR A 12 -14.05 2.64 -1.26
CA THR A 12 -13.96 3.52 -2.43
C THR A 12 -14.21 2.78 -3.74
N GLY A 13 -14.43 1.46 -3.69
CA GLY A 13 -14.56 0.60 -4.88
C GLY A 13 -13.24 0.41 -5.64
N PHE A 14 -12.10 0.65 -5.00
CA PHE A 14 -10.79 0.52 -5.63
C PHE A 14 -10.29 -0.91 -5.56
N ASP A 15 -9.95 -1.48 -6.72
CA ASP A 15 -9.32 -2.79 -6.86
C ASP A 15 -8.04 -2.66 -7.69
N PRO A 16 -6.86 -3.02 -7.14
CA PRO A 16 -5.60 -2.92 -7.87
C PRO A 16 -5.48 -3.92 -9.04
N SER A 17 -6.35 -4.92 -9.13
CA SER A 17 -6.37 -5.88 -10.25
C SER A 17 -7.16 -5.40 -11.47
N GLU A 18 -8.04 -4.40 -11.30
CA GLU A 18 -8.93 -3.87 -12.34
C GLU A 18 -8.38 -2.61 -13.03
N ILE A 19 -7.22 -2.11 -12.59
CA ILE A 19 -6.60 -0.89 -13.12
C ILE A 19 -5.16 -1.12 -13.56
N ASP A 20 -4.68 -0.31 -14.49
CA ASP A 20 -3.26 -0.31 -14.85
C ASP A 20 -2.46 0.45 -13.79
N LEU A 21 -1.70 -0.28 -12.99
CA LEU A 21 -0.83 0.27 -11.94
C LEU A 21 0.43 0.98 -12.50
N LEU A 22 0.80 0.73 -13.76
CA LEU A 22 1.93 1.37 -14.42
C LEU A 22 1.53 2.67 -15.12
N ASP A 23 0.22 2.90 -15.33
CA ASP A 23 -0.27 4.14 -15.92
C ASP A 23 -0.15 5.31 -14.93
N PRO A 24 0.66 6.35 -15.22
CA PRO A 24 0.81 7.51 -14.35
C PRO A 24 -0.51 8.29 -14.16
N ALA A 25 -1.49 8.17 -15.06
CA ALA A 25 -2.81 8.78 -14.89
C ALA A 25 -3.54 8.21 -13.65
N ASN A 26 -3.28 6.95 -13.30
CA ASN A 26 -3.90 6.29 -12.15
C ASN A 26 -3.19 6.59 -10.82
N LYS A 27 -2.06 7.32 -10.84
CA LYS A 27 -1.25 7.62 -9.63
C LYS A 27 -2.07 8.27 -8.52
N ALA A 28 -2.97 9.20 -8.86
CA ALA A 28 -3.84 9.87 -7.89
C ALA A 28 -4.84 8.89 -7.24
N LEU A 29 -5.30 7.88 -7.99
CA LEU A 29 -6.21 6.85 -7.51
C LEU A 29 -5.50 5.79 -6.66
N ILE A 30 -4.25 5.46 -7.00
CA ILE A 30 -3.44 4.45 -6.32
C ILE A 30 -2.85 5.00 -5.02
N SER A 31 -2.41 6.26 -5.00
CA SER A 31 -1.67 6.88 -3.89
C SER A 31 -2.33 6.71 -2.51
N PRO A 32 -3.65 6.93 -2.32
CA PRO A 32 -4.32 6.73 -1.03
C PRO A 32 -4.29 5.28 -0.52
N ASN A 33 -4.07 4.34 -1.43
CA ASN A 33 -4.07 2.91 -1.16
C ASN A 33 -2.64 2.33 -1.12
N LEU A 34 -1.61 3.18 -1.15
CA LEU A 34 -0.21 2.77 -1.27
C LEU A 34 0.50 2.82 0.09
N PHE A 35 1.03 1.67 0.51
CA PHE A 35 1.63 1.49 1.82
C PHE A 35 3.02 0.86 1.75
N ARG A 36 3.95 1.31 2.60
CA ARG A 36 5.24 0.67 2.86
C ARG A 36 5.16 -0.28 4.04
N VAL A 37 5.98 -1.32 4.05
CA VAL A 37 6.16 -2.16 5.24
C VAL A 37 6.95 -1.36 6.28
N GLN A 38 6.43 -1.29 7.50
CA GLN A 38 7.13 -0.70 8.65
C GLN A 38 7.86 -1.77 9.45
N LYS A 39 7.17 -2.87 9.78
CA LYS A 39 7.75 -4.01 10.51
C LYS A 39 6.92 -5.26 10.29
N ILE A 40 7.56 -6.41 10.49
CA ILE A 40 6.92 -7.73 10.43
C ILE A 40 7.04 -8.34 11.83
N ALA A 41 5.95 -8.86 12.35
CA ALA A 41 5.88 -9.55 13.63
C ALA A 41 5.27 -10.95 13.43
N THR A 42 5.36 -11.80 14.45
CA THR A 42 4.82 -13.16 14.40
C THR A 42 3.31 -13.13 14.12
N LYS A 43 2.93 -13.39 12.85
CA LYS A 43 1.57 -13.38 12.28
C LYS A 43 0.98 -12.01 11.90
N ASP A 44 1.73 -10.93 12.06
CA ASP A 44 1.23 -9.57 11.78
C ASP A 44 2.20 -8.78 10.92
N TYR A 45 1.66 -8.09 9.92
CA TYR A 45 2.36 -7.14 9.07
C TYR A 45 1.90 -5.73 9.41
N PHE A 46 2.87 -4.86 9.68
CA PHE A 46 2.60 -3.45 9.95
C PHE A 46 2.96 -2.64 8.72
N PHE A 47 1.98 -1.91 8.22
CA PHE A 47 2.09 -1.09 7.04
C PHE A 47 1.87 0.38 7.40
N ARG A 48 2.53 1.26 6.63
CA ARG A 48 2.39 2.71 6.75
C ARG A 48 2.09 3.33 5.41
N HIS A 49 1.21 4.31 5.42
CA HIS A 49 0.93 5.07 4.21
C HIS A 49 2.23 5.71 3.71
N HIS A 50 2.43 5.73 2.39
CA HIS A 50 3.73 6.10 1.82
C HIS A 50 4.14 7.56 2.12
N LEU A 51 3.17 8.47 2.23
CA LEU A 51 3.38 9.87 2.63
C LEU A 51 3.43 10.10 4.13
N GLU A 52 3.12 9.09 4.95
CA GLU A 52 3.06 9.28 6.41
C GLU A 52 4.48 9.37 6.98
N THR A 53 4.75 10.42 7.75
CA THR A 53 6.04 10.61 8.43
C THR A 53 5.99 10.20 9.90
N SER A 54 4.81 10.16 10.53
CA SER A 54 4.67 9.68 11.91
C SER A 54 4.59 8.16 11.99
N VAL A 55 5.09 7.62 13.11
CA VAL A 55 5.00 6.20 13.47
C VAL A 55 3.91 5.94 14.52
N ASP A 56 3.07 6.92 14.82
CA ASP A 56 2.02 6.79 15.83
C ASP A 56 0.89 5.86 15.36
N ASN A 57 0.47 4.93 16.22
CA ASN A 57 -0.63 4.00 15.95
C ASN A 57 -1.93 4.50 16.59
N LEU A 58 -2.32 5.74 16.29
CA LEU A 58 -3.57 6.30 16.78
C LEU A 58 -4.76 5.48 16.23
N SER A 59 -5.68 5.07 17.10
CA SER A 59 -6.82 4.24 16.73
C SER A 59 -7.70 4.88 15.66
N GLY A 60 -7.86 6.21 15.70
CA GLY A 60 -8.67 6.97 14.73
C GLY A 60 -8.08 7.06 13.31
N THR A 61 -6.78 6.77 13.13
CA THR A 61 -6.10 6.85 11.82
C THR A 61 -5.81 5.49 11.21
N LYS A 62 -6.25 4.42 11.87
CA LYS A 62 -6.13 3.05 11.35
C LYS A 62 -6.87 2.93 10.01
N ASN A 63 -6.26 2.21 9.08
CA ASN A 63 -6.66 2.03 7.68
C ASN A 63 -6.44 3.23 6.75
N PHE A 64 -6.13 4.41 7.28
CA PHE A 64 -5.77 5.60 6.50
C PHE A 64 -4.26 5.81 6.49
N PHE A 65 -3.65 5.98 7.67
CA PHE A 65 -2.21 6.25 7.80
C PHE A 65 -1.39 5.00 8.16
N TRP A 66 -2.04 4.01 8.77
CA TRP A 66 -1.38 2.75 9.12
C TRP A 66 -2.35 1.58 9.07
N LYS A 67 -1.79 0.40 8.80
CA LYS A 67 -2.54 -0.87 8.80
C LYS A 67 -1.75 -1.92 9.57
N ARG A 68 -2.48 -2.77 10.28
CA ARG A 68 -1.96 -4.00 10.89
C ARG A 68 -2.81 -5.13 10.35
N GLU A 69 -2.21 -5.97 9.53
CA GLU A 69 -2.89 -7.04 8.83
C GLU A 69 -2.26 -8.38 9.19
N GLY A 70 -3.12 -9.38 9.40
CA GLY A 70 -2.69 -10.78 9.44
C GLY A 70 -2.63 -11.36 8.02
N LEU A 71 -2.42 -12.67 7.92
CA LEU A 71 -2.33 -13.40 6.64
C LEU A 71 -3.53 -13.17 5.71
N LYS A 72 -4.74 -13.02 6.26
CA LYS A 72 -5.95 -12.73 5.45
C LYS A 72 -6.05 -11.28 4.99
N GLY A 73 -5.43 -10.35 5.70
CA GLY A 73 -5.52 -8.92 5.40
C GLY A 73 -4.53 -8.46 4.32
N ILE A 74 -3.60 -9.35 3.95
CA ILE A 74 -2.69 -9.18 2.81
C ILE A 74 -3.21 -9.89 1.55
N ASP A 75 -4.41 -10.48 1.59
CA ASP A 75 -5.03 -11.08 0.40
C ASP A 75 -5.40 -9.98 -0.62
N GLY A 76 -4.99 -10.17 -1.88
CA GLY A 76 -5.24 -9.21 -2.95
C GLY A 76 -4.40 -7.93 -2.91
N ILE A 77 -3.39 -7.82 -2.04
CA ILE A 77 -2.44 -6.69 -2.11
C ILE A 77 -1.46 -6.90 -3.24
N VAL A 78 -1.11 -5.82 -3.94
CA VAL A 78 -0.17 -5.88 -5.06
C VAL A 78 1.14 -5.23 -4.67
N LYS A 79 2.24 -5.99 -4.75
CA LYS A 79 3.59 -5.48 -4.55
C LYS A 79 3.99 -4.62 -5.75
N VAL A 80 4.50 -3.42 -5.49
CA VAL A 80 4.95 -2.48 -6.53
C VAL A 80 6.30 -1.87 -6.17
N ARG A 81 7.05 -1.48 -7.20
CA ARG A 81 8.31 -0.73 -7.04
C ARG A 81 8.13 0.68 -7.57
N THR A 82 8.57 1.68 -6.82
CA THR A 82 8.57 3.07 -7.28
C THR A 82 9.96 3.63 -7.57
N ASN A 83 10.03 4.62 -8.46
CA ASN A 83 11.23 5.43 -8.69
C ASN A 83 11.35 6.55 -7.62
N HIS A 84 12.35 7.43 -7.77
CA HIS A 84 12.55 8.58 -6.86
C HIS A 84 11.51 9.69 -7.00
N LEU A 85 10.69 9.66 -8.06
CA LEU A 85 9.55 10.57 -8.32
C LEU A 85 8.22 9.99 -7.80
N GLY A 86 8.25 8.78 -7.24
CA GLY A 86 7.08 8.06 -6.76
C GLY A 86 6.23 7.44 -7.87
N ASP A 87 6.74 7.34 -9.10
CA ASP A 87 6.05 6.61 -10.17
C ASP A 87 6.28 5.11 -10.01
N ILE A 88 5.25 4.32 -10.29
CA ILE A 88 5.34 2.87 -10.26
C ILE A 88 6.05 2.40 -11.53
N VAL A 89 7.17 1.70 -11.35
CA VAL A 89 8.04 1.21 -12.43
C VAL A 89 8.08 -0.31 -12.51
N GLY A 90 7.34 -1.00 -11.64
CA GLY A 90 7.24 -2.45 -11.64
C GLY A 90 6.15 -2.96 -10.70
N VAL A 91 5.55 -4.09 -11.07
CA VAL A 91 4.43 -4.75 -10.39
C VAL A 91 4.77 -6.23 -10.24
N GLY A 92 4.52 -6.81 -9.06
CA GLY A 92 4.72 -8.24 -8.78
C GLY A 92 6.03 -8.60 -8.07
N GLU A 93 6.28 -9.90 -7.94
CA GLU A 93 7.54 -10.45 -7.43
C GLU A 93 8.51 -10.70 -8.60
N TYR A 94 9.74 -10.25 -8.45
CA TYR A 94 10.86 -10.51 -9.37
C TYR A 94 11.96 -11.22 -8.60
#